data_AF-A0AAN5KUF1-F1
#
_entry.id   AF-A0AAN5KUF1-F1
#
_cell.length_a   1.000
_cell.length_b   1.000
_cell.length_c   1.000
_cell.angle_alpha   90.00
_cell.angle_beta   90.00
_cell.angle_gamma   90.00
#
_symmetry.space_group_name_H-M   'P 1'
#
loop_
_entity.id
_entity.type
_entity.pdbx_description
1 polymer ?
#
loop_
_entity_poly.entity_id
_entity_poly.type
_entity_poly.pdbx_seq_one_letter_code
_entity_poly.pdbx_strand_id
1 'polypeptide(L)'
;MAENENITYDFTYNIKNISAADIIITEMVAGEFSLCHDTLNNRGDAARIFIIHPQKGPIIKNPLPNCIKGSVFIYEKDLLINIKKIIAKALDVNSIKTTDESASCSLRRCLDCQCKSVTAIQLKILYATSIGLNTSDIAKKLSMNYKTVFSHKRNVMNKFNLANKQELQQFANLFARKRSES
;
A
#
# COMPACT_ATOMS: atom_id res chain seq x y z
N MET A 1 12.59 -35.18 14.96
CA MET A 1 12.20 -33.80 15.31
C MET A 1 13.21 -32.90 14.62
N ALA A 2 12.85 -32.31 13.48
CA ALA A 2 13.76 -31.43 12.76
C ALA A 2 13.68 -30.05 13.41
N GLU A 3 14.79 -29.62 14.02
CA GLU A 3 14.98 -28.25 14.48
C GLU A 3 15.01 -27.35 13.25
N ASN A 4 13.97 -26.52 13.06
CA ASN A 4 13.96 -25.48 12.03
C ASN A 4 14.88 -24.35 12.47
N GLU A 5 16.19 -24.55 12.38
CA GLU A 5 17.18 -23.50 12.65
C GLU A 5 17.10 -22.39 11.58
N ASN A 6 17.08 -21.14 12.07
CA ASN A 6 17.22 -19.87 11.35
C ASN A 6 15.99 -19.21 10.70
N ILE A 7 14.79 -19.30 11.30
CA ILE A 7 13.72 -18.31 11.00
C ILE A 7 13.77 -17.19 12.03
N THR A 8 14.07 -15.97 11.60
CA THR A 8 14.02 -14.77 12.45
C THR A 8 12.77 -13.96 12.12
N TYR A 9 12.04 -13.54 13.16
CA TYR A 9 10.87 -12.68 13.02
C TYR A 9 11.19 -11.28 13.50
N ASP A 10 10.90 -10.28 12.68
CA ASP A 10 10.98 -8.87 13.09
C ASP A 10 9.65 -8.17 12.79
N PHE A 11 9.09 -7.54 13.81
CA PHE A 11 7.79 -6.84 13.73
C PHE A 11 7.94 -5.32 13.57
N THR A 12 9.17 -4.83 13.52
CA THR A 12 9.47 -3.40 13.37
C THR A 12 9.59 -3.04 11.90
N TYR A 13 8.68 -2.17 11.44
CA TYR A 13 8.66 -1.70 10.06
C TYR A 13 9.66 -0.55 9.85
N ASN A 14 10.92 -0.88 9.57
CA ASN A 14 11.98 0.10 9.30
C ASN A 14 12.86 -0.34 8.12
N ILE A 15 13.69 0.59 7.61
CA ILE A 15 14.54 0.35 6.45
C ILE A 15 15.52 -0.82 6.69
N LYS A 16 16.16 -0.88 7.86
CA LYS A 16 17.16 -1.90 8.20
C LYS A 16 16.57 -3.30 8.10
N ASN A 17 15.40 -3.52 8.69
CA ASN A 17 14.76 -4.82 8.74
C ASN A 17 14.17 -5.20 7.38
N ILE A 18 13.58 -4.23 6.67
CA ILE A 18 13.06 -4.46 5.31
C ILE A 18 14.17 -4.79 4.31
N SER A 19 15.35 -4.19 4.43
CA SER A 19 16.49 -4.49 3.55
C SER A 19 17.07 -5.89 3.77
N ALA A 20 16.95 -6.46 4.96
CA ALA A 20 17.46 -7.79 5.30
C ALA A 20 16.40 -8.90 5.21
N ALA A 21 15.13 -8.57 5.00
CA ALA A 21 14.03 -9.54 5.02
C ALA A 21 13.89 -10.29 3.69
N ASP A 22 13.80 -11.63 3.77
CA ASP A 22 13.43 -12.49 2.64
C ASP A 22 11.92 -12.48 2.38
N ILE A 23 11.13 -12.36 3.45
CA ILE A 23 9.67 -12.36 3.41
C ILE A 23 9.16 -11.14 4.19
N ILE A 24 8.32 -10.35 3.54
CA ILE A 24 7.69 -9.17 4.11
C ILE A 24 6.18 -9.38 4.08
N ILE A 25 5.54 -9.33 5.24
CA ILE A 25 4.08 -9.38 5.37
C ILE A 25 3.63 -8.03 5.92
N THR A 26 2.75 -7.34 5.19
CA THR A 26 2.23 -6.03 5.60
C THR A 26 0.73 -5.95 5.33
N GLU A 27 0.03 -5.19 6.15
CA GLU A 27 -1.37 -4.80 5.90
C GLU A 27 -1.39 -3.48 5.14
N MET A 28 -2.37 -3.29 4.26
CA MET A 28 -2.62 -2.03 3.57
C MET A 28 -4.12 -1.77 3.43
N VAL A 29 -4.56 -0.54 3.65
CA VAL A 29 -5.97 -0.17 3.43
C VAL A 29 -6.25 0.09 1.94
N ALA A 30 -7.54 0.17 1.57
CA ALA A 30 -7.99 0.49 0.22
C ALA A 30 -7.22 1.70 -0.38
N GLY A 31 -6.68 1.54 -1.59
CA GLY A 31 -5.95 2.56 -2.32
C GLY A 31 -4.51 2.82 -1.88
N GLU A 32 -4.09 2.35 -0.71
CA GLU A 32 -2.74 2.56 -0.19
C GLU A 32 -1.66 1.99 -1.11
N PHE A 33 -1.87 0.79 -1.65
CA PHE A 33 -0.96 0.12 -2.58
C PHE A 33 -0.70 0.92 -3.87
N SER A 34 -1.46 1.98 -4.15
CA SER A 34 -1.17 2.86 -5.30
C SER A 34 -0.17 3.97 -4.95
N LEU A 35 0.20 4.16 -3.69
CA LEU A 35 1.15 5.17 -3.23
C LEU A 35 2.60 4.67 -3.31
N CYS A 36 3.56 5.58 -3.23
CA CYS A 36 4.95 5.18 -3.00
C CYS A 36 5.14 4.70 -1.55
N HIS A 37 5.96 3.66 -1.39
CA HIS A 37 6.32 3.06 -0.10
C HIS A 37 7.83 3.08 0.06
N ASP A 38 8.36 4.19 0.60
CA ASP A 38 9.81 4.43 0.67
C ASP A 38 10.55 3.35 1.48
N THR A 39 9.94 2.83 2.55
CA THR A 39 10.54 1.72 3.32
C THR A 39 10.66 0.45 2.46
N LEU A 40 9.60 0.06 1.73
CA LEU A 40 9.61 -1.11 0.84
C LEU A 40 10.50 -0.92 -0.39
N ASN A 41 10.82 0.33 -0.74
CA ASN A 41 11.77 0.61 -1.80
C ASN A 41 13.19 0.12 -1.48
N ASN A 42 13.50 -0.07 -0.20
CA ASN A 42 14.79 -0.56 0.30
C ASN A 42 14.86 -2.08 0.46
N ARG A 43 13.81 -2.83 0.08
CA ARG A 43 13.83 -4.30 0.14
C ARG A 43 14.90 -4.91 -0.78
N GLY A 44 15.36 -6.10 -0.43
CA GLY A 44 16.16 -6.94 -1.33
C GLY A 44 15.38 -7.34 -2.59
N ASP A 45 16.06 -7.49 -3.74
CA ASP A 45 15.40 -7.83 -5.01
C ASP A 45 14.66 -9.18 -4.97
N ALA A 46 15.19 -10.14 -4.21
CA ALA A 46 14.58 -11.46 -4.03
C ALA A 46 13.45 -11.48 -2.98
N ALA A 47 13.25 -10.39 -2.23
CA ALA A 47 12.31 -10.36 -1.13
C ALA A 47 10.85 -10.50 -1.61
N ARG A 48 10.11 -11.44 -1.00
CA ARG A 48 8.70 -11.68 -1.31
C ARG A 48 7.81 -10.81 -0.42
N ILE A 49 6.99 -9.96 -1.04
CA ILE A 49 6.02 -9.13 -0.31
C ILE A 49 4.64 -9.77 -0.38
N PHE A 50 4.01 -9.95 0.77
CA PHE A 50 2.62 -10.30 0.95
C PHE A 50 1.87 -9.10 1.52
N ILE A 51 0.80 -8.67 0.83
CA ILE A 51 -0.03 -7.53 1.23
C ILE A 51 -1.40 -8.04 1.62
N ILE A 52 -1.74 -7.92 2.91
CA ILE A 52 -3.09 -8.20 3.42
C ILE A 52 -3.96 -6.97 3.15
N HIS A 53 -5.14 -7.18 2.56
CA HIS A 53 -5.95 -6.09 2.02
C HIS A 53 -7.46 -6.34 2.16
N PRO A 54 -8.28 -5.30 2.42
CA PRO A 54 -9.74 -5.42 2.59
C PRO A 54 -10.55 -5.52 1.28
N GLN A 55 -9.97 -5.26 0.11
CA GLN A 55 -10.70 -5.38 -1.16
C GLN A 55 -10.51 -6.79 -1.76
N LYS A 56 -11.62 -7.49 -2.02
CA LYS A 56 -11.62 -8.79 -2.71
C LYS A 56 -11.66 -8.58 -4.23
N GLY A 57 -10.85 -9.36 -4.94
CA GLY A 57 -10.88 -9.44 -6.39
C GLY A 57 -9.59 -8.95 -7.04
N PRO A 58 -9.54 -8.95 -8.38
CA PRO A 58 -8.34 -8.59 -9.09
C PRO A 58 -8.03 -7.10 -8.92
N ILE A 59 -6.86 -6.78 -8.34
CA ILE A 59 -6.27 -5.43 -8.30
C ILE A 59 -5.71 -5.11 -9.71
N ILE A 60 -6.50 -5.32 -10.76
CA ILE A 60 -6.03 -5.39 -12.15
C ILE A 60 -5.95 -4.01 -12.81
N LYS A 61 -6.57 -2.96 -12.24
CA LYS A 61 -6.74 -1.70 -12.99
C LYS A 61 -5.70 -0.61 -12.77
N ASN A 62 -4.63 -0.84 -12.00
CA ASN A 62 -3.53 0.11 -11.96
C ASN A 62 -2.19 -0.63 -11.91
N PRO A 63 -1.22 -0.21 -12.73
CA PRO A 63 0.15 -0.70 -12.57
C PRO A 63 0.61 -0.38 -11.15
N LEU A 64 1.12 -1.40 -10.47
CA LEU A 64 1.61 -1.27 -9.10
C LEU A 64 2.88 -0.43 -9.08
N PRO A 65 3.09 0.40 -8.04
CA PRO A 65 4.37 1.03 -7.78
C PRO A 65 5.52 0.00 -7.75
N ASN A 66 6.68 0.39 -8.26
CA ASN A 66 7.86 -0.48 -8.33
C ASN A 66 8.34 -0.95 -6.95
N CYS A 67 8.11 -0.16 -5.90
CA CYS A 67 8.41 -0.51 -4.50
C CYS A 67 7.57 -1.69 -3.98
N ILE A 68 6.48 -2.07 -4.65
CA ILE A 68 5.68 -3.26 -4.32
C ILE A 68 5.41 -4.15 -5.53
N LYS A 69 6.08 -3.91 -6.67
CA LYS A 69 5.91 -4.70 -7.89
C LYS A 69 6.19 -6.17 -7.59
N GLY A 70 5.30 -7.03 -8.05
CA GLY A 70 5.35 -8.47 -7.80
C GLY A 70 4.73 -8.92 -6.49
N SER A 71 4.23 -8.03 -5.61
CA SER A 71 3.60 -8.42 -4.35
C SER A 71 2.40 -9.35 -4.53
N VAL A 72 2.20 -10.26 -3.57
CA VAL A 72 1.04 -11.15 -3.51
C VAL A 72 -0.01 -10.54 -2.60
N PHE A 73 -1.21 -10.32 -3.13
CA PHE A 73 -2.32 -9.79 -2.34
C PHE A 73 -3.13 -10.92 -1.71
N ILE A 74 -3.45 -10.73 -0.44
CA ILE A 74 -4.24 -11.64 0.38
C ILE A 74 -5.46 -10.87 0.85
N TYR A 75 -6.66 -11.39 0.59
CA TYR A 75 -7.87 -10.78 1.11
C TYR A 75 -7.98 -11.07 2.62
N GLU A 76 -8.11 -10.03 3.45
CA GLU A 76 -8.08 -10.16 4.91
C GLU A 76 -9.15 -11.11 5.48
N LYS A 77 -10.28 -11.26 4.77
CA LYS A 77 -11.41 -12.12 5.19
C LYS A 77 -11.41 -13.48 4.49
N ASP A 78 -10.33 -13.85 3.80
CA ASP A 78 -10.20 -15.20 3.27
C ASP A 78 -10.01 -16.23 4.41
N LEU A 79 -10.46 -17.45 4.15
CA LEU A 79 -10.22 -18.57 5.05
C LEU A 79 -8.72 -18.85 5.18
N LEU A 80 -8.26 -19.19 6.39
CA LEU A 80 -6.85 -19.48 6.66
C LEU A 80 -6.27 -20.56 5.72
N ILE A 81 -7.08 -21.55 5.33
CA ILE A 81 -6.69 -22.60 4.37
C ILE A 81 -6.31 -21.98 3.02
N ASN A 82 -7.06 -20.98 2.55
CA ASN A 82 -6.78 -20.29 1.29
C ASN A 82 -5.53 -19.42 1.42
N ILE A 83 -5.38 -18.72 2.55
CA ILE A 83 -4.19 -17.91 2.83
C ILE A 83 -2.93 -18.79 2.83
N LYS A 84 -2.96 -19.94 3.51
CA LYS A 84 -1.85 -20.92 3.52
C LYS A 84 -1.52 -21.41 2.11
N LYS A 85 -2.53 -21.72 1.29
CA LYS A 85 -2.33 -22.14 -0.11
C LYS A 85 -1.70 -21.03 -0.95
N ILE A 86 -2.14 -19.78 -0.79
CA ILE A 86 -1.59 -18.62 -1.50
C ILE A 86 -0.12 -18.43 -1.13
N ILE A 87 0.21 -18.45 0.16
CA ILE A 87 1.58 -18.28 0.65
C ILE A 87 2.46 -19.43 0.17
N ALA A 88 2.03 -20.69 0.34
CA ALA A 88 2.80 -21.85 -0.11
C ALA A 88 3.08 -21.81 -1.61
N LYS A 89 2.08 -21.47 -2.43
CA LYS A 89 2.25 -21.33 -3.88
C LYS A 89 3.21 -20.20 -4.25
N ALA A 90 3.18 -19.10 -3.51
CA ALA A 90 4.04 -17.94 -3.79
C ALA A 90 5.49 -18.12 -3.37
N LEU A 91 5.75 -19.08 -2.47
CA LEU A 91 7.09 -19.47 -2.00
C LEU A 91 7.66 -20.68 -2.76
N ASP A 92 6.85 -21.37 -3.58
CA ASP A 92 7.30 -22.50 -4.37
C ASP A 92 8.31 -22.05 -5.45
N VAL A 93 9.55 -22.53 -5.31
CA VAL A 93 10.73 -22.15 -6.10
C VAL A 93 10.53 -22.42 -7.60
N ASN A 94 9.71 -23.41 -7.96
CA ASN A 94 9.40 -23.76 -9.35
C ASN A 94 8.51 -22.74 -10.08
N SER A 95 7.90 -21.79 -9.34
CA SER A 95 7.06 -20.73 -9.91
C SER A 95 7.82 -19.43 -10.18
N ILE A 96 9.10 -19.36 -9.83
CA ILE A 96 9.93 -18.16 -9.95
C ILE A 96 10.40 -18.05 -11.41
N LYS A 97 9.71 -17.23 -12.21
CA LYS A 97 10.31 -16.70 -13.44
C LYS A 97 11.38 -15.70 -13.00
N THR A 98 12.64 -16.11 -13.08
CA THR A 98 13.79 -15.20 -12.97
C THR A 98 13.70 -14.22 -14.13
N THR A 99 13.06 -13.07 -13.92
CA THR A 99 13.32 -11.92 -14.77
C THR A 99 14.68 -11.39 -14.35
N ASP A 100 15.66 -11.55 -15.24
CA ASP A 100 17.00 -10.95 -15.19
C ASP A 100 16.92 -9.41 -15.28
N GLU A 101 16.18 -8.77 -14.38
CA GLU A 101 16.29 -7.33 -14.17
C GLU A 101 17.35 -7.11 -13.08
N SER A 102 18.56 -6.83 -13.56
CA SER A 102 19.76 -6.38 -12.83
C SER A 102 19.46 -5.79 -11.44
N ALA A 103 20.21 -6.26 -10.42
CA ALA A 103 20.22 -5.75 -9.05
C ALA A 103 19.85 -4.25 -8.98
N SER A 104 18.62 -3.97 -8.58
CA SER A 104 18.02 -2.66 -8.72
C SER A 104 18.30 -1.86 -7.46
N CYS A 105 19.22 -0.90 -7.57
CA CYS A 105 19.40 0.11 -6.53
C CYS A 105 18.04 0.76 -6.22
N SER A 106 17.74 1.02 -4.95
CA SER A 106 16.45 1.62 -4.52
C SER A 106 16.10 2.90 -5.29
N LEU A 107 17.09 3.72 -5.65
CA LEU A 107 16.92 4.91 -6.50
C LEU A 107 16.40 4.60 -7.92
N ARG A 108 16.81 3.47 -8.52
CA ARG A 108 16.36 3.07 -9.86
C ARG A 108 14.91 2.59 -9.87
N ARG A 109 14.44 1.98 -8.78
CA ARG A 109 13.03 1.54 -8.67
C ARG A 109 12.06 2.71 -8.78
N CYS A 110 12.45 3.92 -8.34
CA CYS A 110 11.58 5.09 -8.45
C CYS A 110 11.55 5.72 -9.84
N LEU A 111 12.52 5.41 -10.72
CA LEU A 111 12.52 5.88 -12.11
C LEU A 111 11.31 5.29 -12.84
N ASP A 112 10.53 6.16 -13.48
CA ASP A 112 9.29 5.82 -14.20
C ASP A 112 8.27 5.01 -13.37
N CYS A 113 8.32 5.13 -12.04
CA CYS A 113 7.42 4.44 -11.14
C CYS A 113 5.99 5.00 -11.28
N GLN A 114 5.02 4.10 -11.45
CA GLN A 114 3.61 4.45 -11.67
C GLN A 114 2.85 4.73 -10.36
N CYS A 115 3.57 5.12 -9.31
CA CYS A 115 2.95 5.51 -8.05
C CYS A 115 2.08 6.76 -8.23
N LYS A 116 0.92 6.73 -7.58
CA LYS A 116 -0.02 7.84 -7.55
C LYS A 116 0.32 8.77 -6.40
N SER A 117 0.25 10.06 -6.66
CA SER A 117 0.39 11.11 -5.65
C SER A 117 -0.95 11.75 -5.31
N VAL A 118 -1.01 12.40 -4.15
CA VAL A 118 -2.14 13.26 -3.76
C VAL A 118 -1.71 14.71 -4.00
N THR A 119 -2.56 15.54 -4.61
CA THR A 119 -2.23 16.97 -4.79
C THR A 119 -2.30 17.73 -3.46
N ALA A 120 -1.68 18.91 -3.36
CA ALA A 120 -1.71 19.70 -2.12
C ALA A 120 -3.13 20.00 -1.61
N ILE A 121 -4.08 20.29 -2.51
CA ILE A 121 -5.48 20.52 -2.14
C ILE A 121 -6.15 19.22 -1.68
N GLN A 122 -5.94 18.11 -2.40
CA GLN A 122 -6.47 16.82 -1.99
C GLN A 122 -5.92 16.37 -0.64
N LEU A 123 -4.65 16.69 -0.34
CA LEU A 123 -4.02 16.40 0.94
C LEU A 123 -4.67 17.18 2.09
N LYS A 124 -4.95 18.48 1.90
CA LYS A 124 -5.71 19.29 2.88
C LYS A 124 -7.12 18.71 3.11
N ILE A 125 -7.81 18.30 2.05
CA ILE A 125 -9.14 17.69 2.14
C ILE A 125 -9.08 16.32 2.84
N LEU A 126 -8.08 15.49 2.56
CA LEU A 126 -7.87 14.21 3.22
C LEU A 126 -7.57 14.39 4.71
N TYR A 127 -6.69 15.34 5.08
CA TYR A 127 -6.45 15.65 6.49
C TYR A 127 -7.71 16.15 7.21
N ALA A 128 -8.49 17.03 6.57
CA ALA A 128 -9.75 17.48 7.15
C ALA A 128 -10.78 16.34 7.28
N THR A 129 -10.76 15.39 6.34
CA THR A 129 -11.58 14.17 6.38
C THR A 129 -11.11 13.23 7.50
N SER A 130 -9.80 13.06 7.72
CA SER A 130 -9.27 12.15 8.76
C SER A 130 -9.71 12.55 10.16
N ILE A 131 -9.85 13.84 10.44
CA ILE A 131 -10.37 14.37 11.71
C ILE A 131 -11.91 14.44 11.78
N GLY A 132 -12.62 13.86 10.82
CA GLY A 132 -14.08 13.70 10.84
C GLY A 132 -14.90 14.86 10.25
N LEU A 133 -14.28 15.84 9.57
CA LEU A 133 -15.05 16.93 8.97
C LEU A 133 -15.85 16.45 7.75
N ASN A 134 -17.14 16.81 7.72
CA ASN A 134 -17.99 16.57 6.56
C ASN A 134 -17.66 17.56 5.42
N THR A 135 -18.23 17.34 4.23
CA THR A 135 -17.93 18.16 3.04
C THR A 135 -18.27 19.64 3.22
N SER A 136 -19.34 19.96 3.96
CA SER A 136 -19.74 21.34 4.24
C SER A 136 -18.76 22.05 5.17
N ASP A 137 -18.29 21.37 6.21
CA ASP A 137 -17.32 21.92 7.15
C ASP A 137 -15.95 22.11 6.50
N ILE A 138 -15.52 21.17 5.65
CA ILE A 138 -14.30 21.31 4.85
C ILE A 138 -14.41 22.50 3.91
N ALA A 139 -15.54 22.66 3.22
CA ALA A 139 -15.77 23.78 2.31
C ALA A 139 -15.65 25.12 3.03
N LYS A 140 -16.27 25.26 4.21
CA LYS A 140 -16.14 26.45 5.06
C LYS A 140 -14.69 26.68 5.49
N LYS A 141 -14.03 25.65 6.03
CA LYS A 141 -12.69 25.75 6.61
C LYS A 141 -11.59 26.03 5.58
N LEU A 142 -11.76 25.56 4.35
CA LEU A 142 -10.83 25.81 3.25
C LEU A 142 -11.25 26.99 2.37
N SER A 143 -12.34 27.70 2.69
CA SER A 143 -12.92 28.77 1.86
C SER A 143 -13.15 28.34 0.41
N MET A 144 -13.67 27.12 0.21
CA MET A 144 -13.92 26.51 -1.09
C MET A 144 -15.42 26.30 -1.31
N ASN A 145 -15.85 26.24 -2.57
CA ASN A 145 -17.21 25.83 -2.89
C ASN A 145 -17.45 24.34 -2.50
N TYR A 146 -18.62 24.05 -1.93
CA TYR A 146 -19.03 22.69 -1.56
C TYR A 146 -18.87 21.69 -2.72
N LYS A 147 -19.28 22.06 -3.93
CA LYS A 147 -19.17 21.21 -5.13
C LYS A 147 -17.72 20.92 -5.49
N THR A 148 -16.81 21.87 -5.26
CA THR A 148 -15.37 21.69 -5.49
C THR A 148 -14.79 20.68 -4.51
N VAL A 149 -15.12 20.77 -3.22
CA VAL A 149 -14.69 19.78 -2.22
C VAL A 149 -15.27 18.40 -2.54
N PHE A 150 -16.55 18.33 -2.90
CA PHE A 150 -17.20 17.07 -3.31
C PHE A 150 -16.49 16.45 -4.52
N SER A 151 -16.20 17.25 -5.55
CA SER A 151 -15.47 16.82 -6.74
C SER A 151 -14.06 16.31 -6.40
N HIS A 152 -13.31 17.02 -5.56
CA HIS A 152 -12.00 16.55 -5.11
C HIS A 152 -12.08 15.21 -4.36
N LYS A 153 -13.04 15.04 -3.44
CA LYS A 153 -13.27 13.75 -2.76
C LYS A 153 -13.57 12.64 -3.77
N ARG A 154 -14.46 12.90 -4.73
CA ARG A 154 -14.80 11.93 -5.78
C ARG A 154 -13.58 11.58 -6.65
N ASN A 155 -12.76 12.56 -7.00
CA ASN A 155 -11.54 12.35 -7.78
C ASN A 155 -10.51 11.54 -7.01
N VAL A 156 -10.35 11.76 -5.70
CA VAL A 156 -9.50 10.91 -4.86
C VAL A 156 -10.03 9.48 -4.84
N MET A 157 -11.33 9.29 -4.58
CA MET A 157 -11.93 7.96 -4.58
C MET A 157 -11.71 7.22 -5.91
N ASN A 158 -11.94 7.88 -7.04
CA ASN A 158 -11.71 7.29 -8.36
C ASN A 158 -10.21 7.01 -8.61
N LYS A 159 -9.34 7.96 -8.27
CA LYS A 159 -7.89 7.86 -8.47
C LYS A 159 -7.31 6.68 -7.69
N PHE A 160 -7.80 6.41 -6.48
CA PHE A 160 -7.27 5.38 -5.58
C PHE A 160 -8.18 4.14 -5.48
N ASN A 161 -9.18 4.01 -6.35
CA ASN A 161 -10.12 2.89 -6.37
C ASN A 161 -10.82 2.64 -5.03
N LEU A 162 -11.27 3.72 -4.39
CA LEU A 162 -12.01 3.66 -3.12
C LEU A 162 -13.51 3.54 -3.43
N ALA A 163 -14.12 2.46 -3.01
CA ALA A 163 -15.50 2.10 -3.31
C ALA A 163 -16.51 2.94 -2.53
N ASN A 164 -16.19 3.32 -1.29
CA ASN A 164 -17.15 3.93 -0.38
C ASN A 164 -16.50 4.95 0.58
N LYS A 165 -17.35 5.63 1.37
CA LYS A 165 -16.92 6.67 2.33
C LYS A 165 -16.01 6.11 3.44
N GLN A 166 -16.22 4.85 3.84
CA GLN A 166 -15.41 4.21 4.88
C GLN A 166 -13.98 3.98 4.38
N GLU A 167 -13.80 3.49 3.15
CA GLU A 167 -12.49 3.35 2.52
C GLU A 167 -11.81 4.72 2.34
N LEU A 168 -12.57 5.76 1.94
CA LEU A 168 -12.03 7.13 1.90
C LEU A 168 -11.56 7.60 3.28
N GLN A 169 -12.30 7.30 4.34
CA GLN A 169 -11.91 7.66 5.72
C GLN A 169 -10.65 6.92 6.15
N GLN A 170 -10.56 5.61 5.91
CA GLN A 170 -9.38 4.80 6.22
C GLN A 170 -8.15 5.30 5.45
N PHE A 171 -8.30 5.57 4.16
CA PHE A 171 -7.25 6.13 3.32
C PHE A 171 -6.81 7.51 3.80
N ALA A 172 -7.75 8.38 4.22
CA ALA A 172 -7.44 9.68 4.81
C ALA A 172 -6.63 9.57 6.11
N ASN A 173 -6.94 8.58 6.96
CA ASN A 173 -6.23 8.35 8.22
C ASN A 173 -4.75 8.00 8.00
N LEU A 174 -4.36 7.41 6.87
CA LEU A 174 -2.95 7.16 6.52
C LEU A 174 -2.13 8.46 6.50
N PHE A 175 -2.68 9.52 5.92
CA PHE A 175 -1.98 10.80 5.77
C PHE A 175 -1.89 11.57 7.09
N ALA A 176 -2.81 11.31 8.03
CA ALA A 176 -2.69 11.84 9.39
C ALA A 176 -1.51 11.19 10.14
N ARG A 177 -1.35 9.87 10.01
CA ARG A 177 -0.27 9.10 10.66
C ARG A 177 1.11 9.43 10.09
N LYS A 178 1.24 9.54 8.77
CA LYS A 178 2.54 9.91 8.14
C LYS A 178 3.05 11.29 8.57
N ARG A 179 2.16 12.22 8.96
CA ARG A 179 2.53 13.55 9.45
C ARG A 179 2.99 13.57 10.91
N SER A 180 2.57 12.61 11.73
CA SER A 180 3.06 12.50 13.12
C SER A 180 4.46 11.88 13.23
N GLU A 181 4.97 11.29 12.15
CA GLU A 181 6.28 10.64 12.07
C GLU A 181 7.33 11.48 11.30
N SER A 182 6.96 12.68 10.84
CA SER A 182 7.84 13.67 10.17
C SER A 182 7.99 14.93 11.03
#